data_AF-A0A4Q3WV12-F1
#
_entry.id   AF-A0A4Q3WV12-F1
#
_cell.length_a   1.000
_cell.length_b   1.000
_cell.length_c   1.000
_cell.angle_alpha   90.00
_cell.angle_beta   90.00
_cell.angle_gamma   90.00
#
_symmetry.space_group_name_H-M   'P 1'
#
loop_
_entity.id
_entity.type
_entity.pdbx_description
1 polymer ?
#
loop_
_entity_poly.entity_id
_entity_poly.type
_entity_poly.pdbx_seq_one_letter_code
_entity_poly.pdbx_strand_id
1 'polypeptide(L)' 'MAVKKKSRVLRPWTAVDIRTLKGLAKKKVGIDKIARTLKRSGGAVAVMASKQGISLSTR' A
#
# COMPACT_ATOMS: atom_id res chain seq x y z
N MET A 1 4.21 11.59 28.35
CA MET A 1 4.46 12.41 27.15
C MET A 1 3.61 11.88 26.00
N ALA A 2 2.51 12.55 25.64
CA ALA A 2 1.68 12.13 24.51
C ALA A 2 2.31 12.66 23.21
N VAL A 3 2.89 11.77 22.40
CA VAL A 3 3.43 12.14 21.09
C VAL A 3 2.26 12.50 20.18
N LYS A 4 2.08 13.80 19.93
CA LYS A 4 1.07 14.33 18.99
C LYS A 4 1.42 13.79 17.60
N LYS A 5 0.68 12.76 17.15
CA LYS A 5 0.85 12.18 15.81
C LYS A 5 0.60 13.28 14.79
N LYS A 6 1.67 13.77 14.16
CA LYS A 6 1.61 14.72 13.05
C LYS A 6 0.71 14.09 11.98
N SER A 7 -0.44 14.69 11.71
CA SER A 7 -1.36 14.25 10.66
C SER A 7 -0.64 14.42 9.33
N ARG A 8 0.09 13.38 8.91
CA ARG A 8 0.71 13.36 7.59
C ARG A 8 -0.44 13.34 6.61
N VAL A 9 -0.66 14.44 5.89
CA VAL A 9 -1.59 14.50 4.76
C VAL A 9 -1.21 13.35 3.83
N LEU A 10 -1.99 12.27 3.87
CA LEU A 10 -1.72 11.08 3.09
C LEU A 10 -2.04 11.42 1.65
N ARG A 11 -1.07 11.24 0.74
CA ARG A 11 -1.34 11.39 -0.69
C ARG A 11 -2.53 10.49 -1.05
N PRO A 12 -3.56 11.02 -1.73
CA PRO A 12 -4.72 10.22 -2.09
C PRO A 12 -4.28 9.03 -2.95
N TRP A 13 -4.97 7.91 -2.80
CA TRP A 13 -4.78 6.76 -3.68
C TRP A 13 -5.49 7.06 -4.99
N THR A 14 -4.75 7.02 -6.10
CA THR A 14 -5.36 7.17 -7.42
C THR A 14 -5.93 5.83 -7.89
N ALA A 15 -6.91 5.86 -8.79
CA ALA A 15 -7.45 4.64 -9.40
C ALA A 15 -6.35 3.83 -10.14
N VAL A 16 -5.36 4.52 -10.69
CA VAL A 16 -4.18 3.91 -11.33
C VAL A 16 -3.33 3.16 -10.31
N ASP A 17 -3.10 3.73 -9.13
CA ASP A 17 -2.38 3.05 -8.05
C ASP A 17 -3.11 1.78 -7.61
N ILE A 18 -4.44 1.82 -7.48
CA ILE A 18 -5.25 0.66 -7.09
C ILE A 18 -5.21 -0.43 -8.15
N ARG A 19 -5.32 -0.08 -9.44
CA ARG A 19 -5.23 -1.03 -10.56
C ARG A 19 -3.85 -1.69 -10.61
N THR A 20 -2.79 -0.91 -10.39
CA THR A 20 -1.41 -1.39 -10.37
C THR A 20 -1.19 -2.32 -9.18
N LEU A 21 -1.69 -1.95 -7.99
CA LEU A 21 -1.62 -2.77 -6.79
C LEU A 21 -2.36 -4.11 -6.99
N LYS A 22 -3.55 -4.12 -7.58
CA LYS A 22 -4.28 -5.36 -7.95
C LYS A 22 -3.47 -6.23 -8.92
N GLY A 23 -2.86 -5.63 -9.95
CA GLY A 23 -2.04 -6.37 -10.92
C GLY A 23 -0.80 -6.99 -10.28
N LEU A 24 -0.10 -6.24 -9.42
CA LEU A 24 1.10 -6.72 -8.72
C LEU A 24 0.76 -7.78 -7.66
N ALA A 25 -0.37 -7.64 -6.97
CA ALA A 25 -0.87 -8.63 -6.02
C ALA A 25 -1.20 -9.97 -6.69
N LYS A 26 -1.85 -9.95 -7.86
CA LYS A 26 -2.10 -11.17 -8.66
C LYS A 26 -0.80 -11.88 -9.06
N LYS A 27 0.25 -11.12 -9.34
CA LYS A 27 1.59 -11.64 -9.65
C LYS A 27 2.35 -12.12 -8.41
N LYS A 28 1.70 -12.15 -7.22
CA LYS A 28 2.30 -12.51 -5.92
C LYS A 28 3.59 -11.71 -5.64
N VAL A 29 3.64 -10.45 -6.09
CA VAL A 29 4.79 -9.58 -5.85
C VAL A 29 4.77 -9.18 -4.38
N GLY A 30 5.88 -9.42 -3.68
CA GLY A 30 6.03 -9.06 -2.28
C GLY A 30 5.81 -7.56 -2.03
N ILE A 31 5.37 -7.25 -0.81
CA ILE A 31 4.96 -5.89 -0.39
C ILE A 31 6.07 -4.87 -0.64
N ASP A 32 7.33 -5.24 -0.40
CA ASP A 32 8.50 -4.35 -0.59
C ASP A 32 8.72 -3.92 -2.04
N LYS A 33 8.43 -4.80 -3.00
CA LYS A 33 8.54 -4.49 -4.42
C LYS A 33 7.38 -3.60 -4.87
N ILE A 34 6.17 -3.85 -4.36
CA ILE A 34 4.98 -3.01 -4.64
C ILE A 34 5.18 -1.60 -4.06
N ALA A 35 5.66 -1.51 -2.82
CA ALA A 35 5.98 -0.27 -2.13
C ALA A 35 6.99 0.58 -2.93
N ARG A 36 8.09 -0.05 -3.38
CA ARG A 36 9.09 0.60 -4.24
C ARG A 36 8.51 1.08 -5.57
N THR A 37 7.68 0.26 -6.22
CA THR A 37 7.06 0.58 -7.52
C THR A 37 6.09 1.76 -7.40
N LEU A 38 5.27 1.78 -6.36
CA LEU A 38 4.28 2.84 -6.12
C LEU A 38 4.84 4.06 -5.38
N LYS A 39 6.15 4.05 -5.03
CA LYS A 39 6.79 5.05 -4.15
C LYS A 39 5.98 5.29 -2.86
N ARG A 40 5.33 4.25 -2.33
CA ARG A 40 4.56 4.25 -1.08
C ARG A 40 5.29 3.41 -0.05
N SER A 41 4.97 3.58 1.23
CA SER A 41 5.48 2.68 2.27
C SER A 41 4.76 1.32 2.24
N GLY A 42 5.45 0.26 2.63
CA GLY A 42 4.85 -1.09 2.74
C GLY A 42 3.63 -1.11 3.66
N GLY A 43 3.66 -0.38 4.79
CA GLY A 43 2.50 -0.24 5.67
C GLY A 43 1.31 0.45 5.01
N ALA A 44 1.53 1.47 4.18
CA ALA A 44 0.45 2.12 3.44
C ALA A 44 -0.15 1.19 2.37
N VAL A 45 0.69 0.41 1.69
CA VAL A 45 0.28 -0.60 0.72
C VAL A 45 -0.53 -1.71 1.41
N ALA A 46 -0.10 -2.19 2.58
CA ALA A 46 -0.82 -3.20 3.36
C ALA A 46 -2.20 -2.69 3.81
N VAL A 47 -2.27 -1.50 4.40
CA VAL A 47 -3.55 -0.89 4.81
C VAL A 47 -4.49 -0.71 3.61
N MET A 48 -3.97 -0.25 2.47
CA MET A 48 -4.79 -0.06 1.28
C MET A 48 -5.25 -1.39 0.68
N ALA A 49 -4.39 -2.39 0.65
CA ALA A 49 -4.73 -3.72 0.17
C ALA A 49 -5.79 -4.38 1.06
N SER A 50 -5.66 -4.29 2.38
CA SER A 50 -6.68 -4.76 3.32
C SER A 50 -8.00 -4.03 3.11
N LYS A 51 -8.00 -2.70 2.93
CA LYS A 51 -9.21 -1.90 2.63
C LYS A 51 -9.88 -2.33 1.32
N GLN A 52 -9.08 -2.74 0.33
CA GLN A 52 -9.58 -3.11 -0.99
C GLN A 52 -9.90 -4.61 -1.13
N GLY A 53 -9.69 -5.41 -0.08
CA GLY A 53 -9.88 -6.86 -0.09
C GLY A 53 -8.82 -7.61 -0.92
N ILE A 54 -7.61 -7.06 -1.03
CA ILE A 54 -6.51 -7.64 -1.80
C ILE A 54 -5.58 -8.37 -0.84
N SER A 55 -5.52 -9.70 -0.94
CA SER A 55 -4.55 -10.51 -0.21
C SER A 55 -3.15 -10.35 -0.80
N LEU A 56 -2.30 -9.60 -0.12
CA LEU A 56 -0.87 -9.53 -0.43
C LEU A 56 -0.18 -10.72 0.22
N SER A 57 0.55 -11.51 -0.57
CA SER A 57 1.36 -12.59 -0.02
C SER A 57 2.53 -11.98 0.76
N THR A 58 2.55 -12.17 2.07
CA THR A 58 3.57 -11.62 2.98
C THR A 58 4.80 -12.53 3.09
N ARG A 59 5.01 -13.42 2.11
CA ARG A 59 6.00 -14.49 2.18
C ARG A 59 7.34 -14.07 1.58
#